data_AF-A0A0W8D059-F1
#
_entry.id   AF-A0A0W8D059-F1
#
_cell.length_a   1.000
_cell.length_b   1.000
_cell.length_c   1.000
_cell.angle_alpha   90.00
_cell.angle_beta   90.00
_cell.angle_gamma   90.00
#
_symmetry.space_group_name_H-M   'P 1'
#
loop_
_entity.id
_entity.type
_entity.pdbx_description
1 polymer ?
#
loop_
_entity_poly.entity_id
_entity_poly.type
_entity_poly.pdbx_seq_one_letter_code
_entity_poly.pdbx_strand_id
1 'polypeptide(L)'
;MIIAPVVSHEAYATKVPNGRNVEGVKAIGHTNVNGGGIRNAFGRAFYDAGHAWTKELCMADSDRDGQTNGEELGDPCCEWTVESAKDPLWTSGVSNPGDDASTSNETMWPAYECSSTTTSSSQEASASMSSSANDSSNSTSTASAAFSGVTISGMAGLLTLW
;
A
#
# COMPACT_ATOMS: atom_id res chain seq x y z
N MET A 1 -20.69 -10.83 -29.62
CA MET A 1 -19.81 -9.64 -29.51
C MET A 1 -20.32 -8.83 -28.34
N ILE A 2 -19.70 -8.98 -27.17
CA ILE A 2 -20.03 -8.18 -25.99
C ILE A 2 -19.27 -6.85 -26.13
N ILE A 3 -19.98 -5.77 -26.44
CA ILE A 3 -19.40 -4.43 -26.43
C ILE A 3 -19.28 -4.03 -24.97
N ALA A 4 -18.07 -4.07 -24.41
CA ALA A 4 -17.82 -3.48 -23.11
C ALA A 4 -18.11 -1.97 -23.22
N PRO A 5 -18.95 -1.39 -22.35
CA PRO A 5 -19.25 0.03 -22.41
C PRO A 5 -17.97 0.84 -22.20
N VAL A 6 -17.68 1.80 -23.08
CA VAL A 6 -16.68 2.83 -22.81
C VAL A 6 -17.28 3.75 -21.75
N VAL A 7 -16.87 3.52 -20.52
CA VAL A 7 -17.15 4.42 -19.40
C VAL A 7 -16.25 5.65 -19.58
N SER A 8 -16.83 6.85 -19.59
CA SER A 8 -16.02 8.08 -19.59
C SER A 8 -15.06 8.06 -18.41
N HIS A 9 -13.87 8.64 -18.58
CA HIS A 9 -12.85 8.67 -17.53
C HIS A 9 -13.39 9.16 -16.17
N GLU A 10 -14.25 10.17 -16.20
CA GLU A 10 -14.98 10.73 -15.05
C GLU A 10 -15.87 9.71 -14.32
N ALA A 11 -16.43 8.74 -15.02
CA ALA A 11 -17.35 7.76 -14.45
C ALA A 11 -16.64 6.59 -13.75
N TYR A 12 -15.30 6.56 -13.76
CA TYR A 12 -14.55 5.69 -12.84
C TYR A 12 -14.54 6.25 -11.41
N ALA A 13 -14.61 7.58 -11.25
CA ALA A 13 -14.66 8.21 -9.92
C ALA A 13 -15.95 7.89 -9.15
N THR A 14 -16.99 7.40 -9.83
CA THR A 14 -18.23 6.92 -9.19
C THR A 14 -18.17 5.45 -8.78
N LYS A 15 -17.07 4.75 -9.09
CA LYS A 15 -16.89 3.33 -8.75
C LYS A 15 -16.15 3.11 -7.43
N VAL A 16 -15.83 4.17 -6.71
CA VAL A 16 -15.14 4.17 -5.43
C VAL A 16 -15.82 5.19 -4.51
N PRO A 17 -15.80 5.00 -3.19
CA PRO A 17 -16.40 5.95 -2.25
C PRO A 17 -15.67 7.30 -2.34
N ASN A 18 -16.42 8.39 -2.18
CA ASN A 18 -15.88 9.77 -2.21
C ASN A 18 -14.99 10.12 -3.43
N GLY A 19 -15.00 9.36 -4.53
CA GLY A 19 -14.03 9.53 -5.61
C GLY A 19 -14.10 10.86 -6.37
N ARG A 20 -15.17 11.64 -6.16
CA ARG A 20 -15.37 13.01 -6.67
C ARG A 20 -15.36 14.08 -5.58
N ASN A 21 -15.10 13.69 -4.34
CA ASN A 21 -15.26 14.48 -3.13
C ASN A 21 -13.91 14.78 -2.43
N VAL A 22 -12.80 14.48 -3.10
CA VAL A 22 -11.46 14.88 -2.65
C VAL A 22 -11.21 16.32 -3.08
N GLU A 23 -10.88 17.18 -2.11
CA GLU A 23 -10.76 18.62 -2.34
C GLU A 23 -9.65 18.93 -3.38
N GLY A 24 -10.00 19.70 -4.42
CA GLY A 24 -9.05 20.06 -5.48
C GLY A 24 -8.67 18.93 -6.44
N VAL A 25 -9.12 17.69 -6.22
CA VAL A 25 -8.77 16.52 -7.04
C VAL A 25 -10.00 15.97 -7.75
N LYS A 26 -10.07 16.18 -9.07
CA LYS A 26 -11.15 15.65 -9.92
C LYS A 26 -10.90 14.21 -10.35
N ALA A 27 -9.63 13.79 -10.39
CA ALA A 27 -9.22 12.48 -10.86
C ALA A 27 -8.19 11.84 -9.92
N ILE A 28 -8.69 11.22 -8.85
CA ILE A 28 -7.89 10.56 -7.81
C ILE A 28 -7.01 9.39 -8.31
N GLY A 29 -7.23 8.89 -9.52
CA GLY A 29 -6.42 7.84 -10.14
C GLY A 29 -5.24 8.34 -11.00
N HIS A 30 -5.00 9.66 -11.05
CA HIS A 30 -4.08 10.28 -12.00
C HIS A 30 -3.14 11.27 -11.32
N THR A 31 -1.92 11.38 -11.84
CA THR A 31 -0.96 12.40 -11.35
C THR A 31 -1.40 13.82 -11.72
N ASN A 32 -2.13 13.98 -12.81
CA ASN A 32 -2.86 15.21 -13.10
C ASN A 32 -4.21 15.17 -12.37
N VAL A 33 -4.38 16.05 -11.38
CA VAL A 33 -5.62 16.17 -10.59
C VAL A 33 -6.86 16.48 -11.42
N ASN A 34 -6.71 17.06 -12.63
CA ASN A 34 -7.81 17.29 -13.56
C ASN A 34 -8.10 16.09 -14.48
N GLY A 35 -7.34 14.99 -14.36
CA GLY A 35 -7.50 13.77 -15.13
C GLY A 35 -6.60 13.66 -16.36
N GLY A 36 -6.62 12.46 -16.95
CA GLY A 36 -5.77 12.09 -18.08
C GLY A 36 -4.30 11.90 -17.68
N GLY A 37 -3.47 11.53 -18.65
CA GLY A 37 -2.05 11.28 -18.41
C GLY A 37 -1.79 10.01 -17.59
N ILE A 38 -0.65 9.99 -16.89
CA ILE A 38 -0.15 8.83 -16.17
C ILE A 38 -1.01 8.56 -14.91
N ARG A 39 -1.30 7.28 -14.68
CA ARG A 39 -1.97 6.83 -13.45
C ARG A 39 -1.02 6.95 -12.26
N ASN A 40 -1.52 7.47 -11.14
CA ASN A 40 -0.80 7.43 -9.86
C ASN A 40 -0.84 6.01 -9.26
N ALA A 41 -0.34 5.83 -8.03
CA ALA A 41 -0.26 4.51 -7.41
C ALA A 41 -1.65 3.86 -7.25
N PHE A 42 -2.60 4.60 -6.68
CA PHE A 42 -4.00 4.19 -6.58
C PHE A 42 -4.61 3.84 -7.94
N GLY A 43 -4.44 4.70 -8.94
CA GLY A 43 -5.00 4.47 -10.27
C GLY A 43 -4.49 3.20 -10.93
N ARG A 44 -3.25 2.78 -10.66
CA ARG A 44 -2.71 1.49 -11.10
C ARG A 44 -3.33 0.34 -10.30
N ALA A 45 -3.39 0.43 -8.98
CA ALA A 45 -4.04 -0.57 -8.14
C ALA A 45 -5.51 -0.79 -8.51
N PHE A 46 -6.25 0.30 -8.77
CA PHE A 46 -7.63 0.25 -9.24
C PHE A 46 -7.76 -0.34 -10.66
N TYR A 47 -6.78 -0.12 -11.53
CA TYR A 47 -6.72 -0.80 -12.84
C TYR A 47 -6.50 -2.31 -12.67
N ASP A 48 -5.56 -2.71 -11.82
CA ASP A 48 -5.23 -4.11 -11.56
C ASP A 48 -6.40 -4.85 -10.88
N ALA A 49 -7.20 -4.13 -10.08
CA ALA A 49 -8.47 -4.61 -9.51
C ALA A 49 -9.63 -4.66 -10.52
N GLY A 50 -9.39 -4.44 -11.82
CA GLY A 50 -10.42 -4.47 -12.86
C GLY A 50 -11.41 -3.31 -12.80
N HIS A 51 -10.97 -2.16 -12.28
CA HIS A 51 -11.80 -0.97 -12.05
C HIS A 51 -12.97 -1.21 -11.09
N ALA A 52 -12.76 -2.06 -10.08
CA ALA A 52 -13.71 -2.33 -9.02
C ALA A 52 -13.15 -1.91 -7.65
N TRP A 53 -14.04 -1.41 -6.78
CA TRP A 53 -13.75 -1.22 -5.36
C TRP A 53 -13.80 -2.57 -4.66
N THR A 54 -12.71 -3.34 -4.75
CA THR A 54 -12.59 -4.62 -4.07
C THR A 54 -12.14 -4.43 -2.63
N LYS A 55 -12.34 -5.46 -1.80
CA LYS A 55 -11.86 -5.43 -0.41
C LYS A 55 -10.34 -5.30 -0.35
N GLU A 56 -9.63 -5.97 -1.25
CA GLU A 56 -8.16 -5.91 -1.35
C GLU A 56 -7.69 -4.52 -1.74
N LEU A 57 -8.37 -3.86 -2.68
CA LEU A 57 -8.06 -2.47 -3.03
C LEU A 57 -8.35 -1.56 -1.84
N CYS A 58 -9.53 -1.67 -1.23
CA CYS A 58 -9.90 -0.84 -0.09
C CYS A 58 -8.90 -0.95 1.09
N MET A 59 -8.44 -2.16 1.40
CA MET A 59 -7.47 -2.41 2.49
C MET A 59 -6.01 -2.10 2.12
N ALA A 60 -5.71 -1.83 0.85
CA ALA A 60 -4.35 -1.51 0.43
C ALA A 60 -4.01 -0.05 0.77
N ASP A 61 -2.75 0.17 1.12
CA ASP A 61 -2.11 1.49 1.17
C ASP A 61 -1.32 1.65 -0.13
N SER A 62 -1.89 2.35 -1.11
CA SER A 62 -1.37 2.34 -2.49
C SER A 62 -0.13 3.22 -2.65
N ASP A 63 -0.12 4.38 -1.99
CA ASP A 63 0.94 5.40 -2.05
C ASP A 63 1.92 5.35 -0.88
N ARG A 64 1.65 4.52 0.13
CA ARG A 64 2.54 4.18 1.25
C ARG A 64 2.70 5.30 2.27
N ASP A 65 1.62 6.03 2.52
CA ASP A 65 1.55 7.09 3.51
C ASP A 65 1.17 6.58 4.92
N GLY A 66 0.77 5.30 5.02
CA GLY A 66 0.34 4.66 6.26
C GLY A 66 -1.17 4.59 6.45
N GLN A 67 -1.97 5.16 5.54
CA GLN A 67 -3.42 5.08 5.52
C GLN A 67 -3.87 4.12 4.42
N THR A 68 -4.93 3.35 4.68
CA THR A 68 -5.54 2.53 3.63
C THR A 68 -6.39 3.38 2.70
N ASN A 69 -6.51 2.96 1.43
CA ASN A 69 -7.40 3.61 0.46
C ASN A 69 -8.83 3.76 1.02
N GLY A 70 -9.29 2.79 1.81
CA GLY A 70 -10.56 2.80 2.51
C GLY A 70 -10.66 3.90 3.55
N GLU A 71 -9.68 4.06 4.42
CA GLU A 71 -9.66 5.15 5.39
C GLU A 71 -9.65 6.52 4.70
N GLU A 72 -8.82 6.69 3.69
CA GLU A 72 -8.71 7.95 2.95
C GLU A 72 -10.00 8.32 2.21
N LEU A 73 -10.69 7.33 1.63
CA LEU A 73 -11.93 7.52 0.89
C LEU A 73 -13.20 7.30 1.72
N GLY A 74 -13.09 7.14 3.04
CA GLY A 74 -14.23 7.09 3.96
C GLY A 74 -14.94 5.74 4.10
N ASP A 75 -14.33 4.66 3.66
CA ASP A 75 -14.79 3.27 3.82
C ASP A 75 -13.74 2.40 4.53
N PRO A 76 -13.40 2.66 5.80
CA PRO A 76 -12.33 1.93 6.50
C PRO A 76 -12.66 0.46 6.73
N CYS A 77 -13.94 0.08 6.62
CA CYS A 77 -14.40 -1.30 6.80
C CYS A 77 -14.59 -2.05 5.48
N CYS A 78 -14.35 -1.40 4.34
CA CYS A 78 -14.50 -2.00 3.02
C CYS A 78 -15.90 -2.58 2.79
N GLU A 79 -16.92 -1.84 3.27
CA GLU A 79 -18.33 -2.22 3.19
C GLU A 79 -19.07 -1.45 2.10
N TRP A 80 -18.48 -0.37 1.58
CA TRP A 80 -19.07 0.39 0.49
C TRP A 80 -19.08 -0.46 -0.78
N THR A 81 -20.21 -0.43 -1.48
CA THR A 81 -20.30 -1.02 -2.82
C THR A 81 -21.01 -0.04 -3.75
N VAL A 82 -20.70 -0.11 -5.04
CA VAL A 82 -21.33 0.73 -6.07
C VAL A 82 -22.86 0.55 -6.10
N GLU A 83 -23.34 -0.65 -5.73
CA GLU A 83 -24.75 -1.02 -5.75
C GLU A 83 -25.46 -0.69 -4.42
N SER A 84 -24.73 -0.59 -3.31
CA SER A 84 -25.32 -0.19 -2.03
C SER A 84 -25.62 1.30 -2.07
N ALA A 85 -26.87 1.69 -1.80
CA ALA A 85 -27.24 3.08 -1.51
C ALA A 85 -26.70 3.57 -0.14
N LYS A 86 -25.63 2.96 0.36
CA LYS A 86 -24.99 3.27 1.64
C LYS A 86 -23.91 4.31 1.36
N ASP A 87 -23.99 5.42 2.08
CA ASP A 87 -22.91 6.40 2.09
C ASP A 87 -21.66 5.81 2.77
N PRO A 88 -20.45 6.22 2.36
CA PRO A 88 -19.23 5.91 3.11
C PRO A 88 -19.37 6.41 4.57
N LEU A 89 -18.62 5.80 5.49
CA LEU A 89 -18.67 6.12 6.93
C LEU A 89 -18.35 7.60 7.20
N TRP A 90 -17.52 8.22 6.37
CA TRP A 90 -17.35 9.68 6.35
C TRP A 90 -17.22 10.21 4.93
N THR A 91 -17.52 11.50 4.78
CA THR A 91 -17.45 12.25 3.52
C THR A 91 -16.63 13.54 3.66
N SER A 92 -16.01 13.77 4.81
CA SER A 92 -15.19 14.97 5.09
C SER A 92 -13.87 14.54 5.70
N GLY A 93 -12.81 15.30 5.44
CA GLY A 93 -11.46 14.86 5.81
C GLY A 93 -11.08 13.59 5.04
N VAL A 94 -11.40 13.56 3.75
CA VAL A 94 -10.96 12.55 2.79
C VAL A 94 -9.72 13.05 2.06
N SER A 95 -8.90 12.13 1.59
CA SER A 95 -7.62 12.42 0.94
C SER A 95 -7.48 11.69 -0.41
N ASN A 96 -6.40 11.99 -1.14
CA ASN A 96 -6.10 11.39 -2.43
C ASN A 96 -5.21 10.14 -2.25
N PRO A 97 -5.74 8.92 -2.44
CA PRO A 97 -5.06 7.66 -2.09
C PRO A 97 -3.88 7.25 -2.98
N GLY A 98 -3.47 8.15 -3.88
CA GLY A 98 -2.34 7.95 -4.76
C GLY A 98 -1.32 9.07 -4.70
N ASP A 99 -1.36 9.88 -3.64
CA ASP A 99 -0.50 11.03 -3.37
C ASP A 99 -0.12 11.04 -1.88
N ASP A 100 1.10 10.58 -1.58
CA ASP A 100 1.62 10.36 -0.22
C ASP A 100 1.71 11.65 0.64
N ALA A 101 1.65 12.82 0.01
CA ALA A 101 1.61 14.11 0.68
C ALA A 101 0.19 14.52 1.07
N SER A 102 -0.83 13.88 0.51
CA SER A 102 -2.24 14.11 0.79
C SER A 102 -2.71 13.12 1.85
N THR A 103 -2.44 13.40 3.12
CA THR A 103 -2.91 12.57 4.24
C THR A 103 -4.14 13.18 4.92
N SER A 104 -4.99 12.33 5.49
CA SER A 104 -6.11 12.76 6.31
C SER A 104 -5.72 12.86 7.78
N ASN A 105 -6.46 13.66 8.54
CA ASN A 105 -6.24 13.76 9.97
C ASN A 105 -7.10 12.70 10.68
N GLU A 106 -6.48 11.61 11.13
CA GLU A 106 -7.16 10.50 11.82
C GLU A 106 -7.98 10.94 13.05
N THR A 107 -7.58 12.03 13.72
CA THR A 107 -8.32 12.55 14.88
C THR A 107 -9.70 13.11 14.51
N MET A 108 -9.93 13.39 13.22
CA MET A 108 -11.22 13.85 12.70
C MET A 108 -12.15 12.71 12.28
N TRP A 109 -11.66 11.47 12.21
CA TRP A 109 -12.49 10.35 11.84
C TRP A 109 -13.44 9.97 12.97
N PRO A 110 -14.70 9.59 12.64
CA PRO A 110 -15.56 8.98 13.64
C PRO A 110 -14.94 7.67 14.11
N ALA A 111 -15.18 7.30 15.36
CA ALA A 111 -14.83 5.96 15.84
C ALA A 111 -15.54 4.91 14.96
N TYR A 112 -14.78 3.96 14.43
CA TYR A 112 -15.30 2.88 13.60
C TYR A 112 -14.77 1.53 14.13
N GLU A 113 -15.63 0.52 14.08
CA GLU A 113 -15.29 -0.84 14.47
C GLU A 113 -15.79 -1.74 13.35
N CYS A 114 -14.87 -2.23 12.53
CA CYS A 114 -15.24 -3.13 11.46
C CYS A 114 -15.62 -4.47 12.07
N SER A 115 -16.78 -5.02 11.69
CA SER A 115 -17.18 -6.37 12.11
C SER A 115 -16.20 -7.39 11.53
N SER A 116 -15.09 -7.57 12.23
CA SER A 116 -14.31 -8.78 12.15
C SER A 116 -15.25 -9.89 12.64
N THR A 117 -15.58 -10.80 11.73
CA THR A 117 -16.25 -12.04 12.12
C THR A 117 -15.49 -12.61 13.31
N THR A 118 -16.20 -12.75 14.43
CA THR A 118 -15.72 -13.26 15.70
C THR A 118 -14.83 -14.48 15.49
N THR A 119 -13.51 -14.26 15.54
CA THR A 119 -12.56 -15.26 16.02
C THR A 119 -12.02 -14.69 17.31
N SER A 120 -12.63 -15.11 18.41
CA SER A 120 -12.09 -14.95 19.74
C SER A 120 -10.65 -15.44 19.77
N SER A 121 -9.73 -14.57 20.14
CA SER A 121 -8.53 -14.94 20.89
C SER A 121 -8.13 -13.74 21.72
N SER A 122 -8.70 -13.73 22.91
CA SER A 122 -8.11 -13.38 24.19
C SER A 122 -6.94 -12.40 24.20
N GLN A 123 -7.16 -11.32 24.93
CA GLN A 123 -6.14 -10.64 25.71
C GLN A 123 -5.23 -11.67 26.42
N GLU A 124 -3.94 -11.63 26.14
CA GLU A 124 -2.91 -11.66 27.19
C GLU A 124 -1.81 -10.69 26.79
N ALA A 125 -1.72 -9.60 27.53
CA ALA A 125 -0.52 -8.77 27.57
C ALA A 125 0.54 -9.48 28.41
N SER A 126 1.77 -9.60 27.91
CA SER A 126 2.93 -8.97 28.58
C SER A 126 4.27 -9.27 27.89
N ALA A 127 5.01 -8.16 27.70
CA ALA A 127 6.45 -7.99 27.88
C ALA A 127 7.45 -8.76 26.99
N SER A 128 7.89 -8.05 25.95
CA SER A 128 9.29 -7.60 25.70
C SER A 128 10.47 -8.42 26.26
N MET A 129 11.44 -8.77 25.39
CA MET A 129 12.81 -8.20 25.34
C MET A 129 13.78 -9.09 24.54
N SER A 130 14.82 -8.43 24.04
CA SER A 130 15.76 -8.82 22.99
C SER A 130 16.97 -9.68 23.44
N SER A 131 17.61 -10.31 22.44
CA SER A 131 19.06 -10.51 22.24
C SER A 131 19.79 -11.79 22.74
N SER A 132 20.35 -12.47 21.73
CA SER A 132 21.77 -12.87 21.55
C SER A 132 22.40 -14.07 22.29
N ALA A 133 22.73 -15.07 21.46
CA ALA A 133 24.06 -15.65 21.20
C ALA A 133 24.74 -16.66 22.16
N ASN A 134 25.43 -17.61 21.49
CA ASN A 134 26.50 -18.52 21.92
C ASN A 134 26.10 -19.76 22.75
N ASP A 135 26.69 -20.95 22.59
CA ASP A 135 27.81 -21.42 21.77
C ASP A 135 27.77 -22.95 21.70
N SER A 136 28.09 -23.46 20.51
CA SER A 136 28.82 -24.67 20.11
C SER A 136 28.92 -25.91 21.03
N SER A 137 28.72 -27.08 20.38
CA SER A 137 29.76 -28.09 20.05
C SER A 137 29.15 -29.49 20.05
N ASN A 138 29.55 -30.48 19.26
CA ASN A 138 30.37 -30.66 18.06
C ASN A 138 30.43 -32.20 17.87
N SER A 139 30.40 -32.70 16.63
CA SER A 139 30.96 -34.00 16.18
C SER A 139 30.82 -34.05 14.65
N THR A 140 31.81 -33.59 13.86
CA THR A 140 33.00 -34.30 13.33
C THR A 140 32.61 -35.60 12.59
N SER A 141 32.83 -35.75 11.28
CA SER A 141 34.16 -36.09 10.74
C SER A 141 34.31 -35.95 9.20
N THR A 142 35.42 -35.30 8.79
CA THR A 142 36.46 -35.71 7.77
C THR A 142 36.11 -35.77 6.27
N ALA A 143 36.94 -35.32 5.30
CA ALA A 143 38.37 -34.96 5.21
C ALA A 143 38.64 -33.94 4.06
N SER A 144 39.44 -32.87 4.25
CA SER A 144 40.85 -32.58 3.80
C SER A 144 41.15 -32.73 2.29
N ALA A 145 41.84 -31.83 1.56
CA ALA A 145 43.04 -31.03 1.83
C ALA A 145 43.12 -29.75 0.93
N ALA A 146 43.49 -28.55 1.44
CA ALA A 146 44.80 -27.84 1.39
C ALA A 146 45.36 -27.59 -0.04
N PHE A 147 45.91 -26.43 -0.44
CA PHE A 147 46.89 -25.55 0.22
C PHE A 147 46.98 -24.12 -0.39
N SER A 148 47.41 -23.17 0.46
CA SER A 148 48.13 -21.87 0.28
C SER A 148 48.27 -21.28 -1.13
N GLY A 149 47.99 -20.00 -1.40
CA GLY A 149 48.23 -18.79 -0.59
C GLY A 149 49.57 -18.15 -0.97
N VAL A 150 49.57 -17.05 -1.74
CA VAL A 150 50.66 -16.05 -1.81
C VAL A 150 50.08 -14.68 -2.20
N THR A 151 50.34 -13.68 -1.36
CA THR A 151 50.06 -12.25 -1.51
C THR A 151 51.29 -11.50 -2.05
N ILE A 152 51.12 -10.57 -3.01
CA ILE A 152 52.07 -9.47 -3.33
C ILE A 152 51.20 -8.33 -3.93
N SER A 153 50.91 -7.21 -3.24
CA SER A 153 51.70 -6.00 -2.92
C SER A 153 52.05 -5.09 -4.12
N GLY A 154 51.43 -3.90 -4.16
CA GLY A 154 51.82 -2.69 -4.91
C GLY A 154 51.58 -2.75 -6.43
N MET A 155 51.37 -1.67 -7.18
CA MET A 155 51.77 -0.27 -7.03
C MET A 155 50.94 0.61 -7.99
N ALA A 156 51.02 1.92 -7.80
CA ALA A 156 50.29 3.02 -8.44
C ALA A 156 50.38 3.19 -9.98
N GLY A 157 49.48 4.03 -10.53
CA GLY A 157 49.64 4.75 -11.80
C GLY A 157 48.31 4.93 -12.56
N LEU A 158 47.61 6.07 -12.42
CA LEU A 158 47.61 7.26 -13.31
C LEU A 158 46.94 7.09 -14.70
N LEU A 159 45.90 7.92 -14.95
CA LEU A 159 45.44 8.55 -16.22
C LEU A 159 45.20 7.63 -17.45
N THR A 160 44.13 7.74 -18.24
CA THR A 160 43.65 8.91 -19.01
C THR A 160 42.27 8.60 -19.64
N LEU A 161 41.53 9.67 -19.95
CA LEU A 161 40.32 9.77 -20.77
C LEU A 161 40.41 9.00 -22.10
N TRP A 162 39.28 8.48 -22.59
CA TRP A 162 38.68 8.80 -23.90
C TRP A 162 37.15 8.77 -23.76
#